data_AF-A0A5C3MHG9-F1
#
_entry.id   AF-A0A5C3MHG9-F1
#
_cell.length_a   1.000
_cell.length_b   1.000
_cell.length_c   1.000
_cell.angle_alpha   90.00
_cell.angle_beta   90.00
_cell.angle_gamma   90.00
#
_symmetry.space_group_name_H-M   'P 1'
#
loop_
_entity.id
_entity.type
_entity.pdbx_description
1 polymer ?
#
loop_
_entity_poly.entity_id
_entity_poly.type
_entity_poly.pdbx_seq_one_letter_code
_entity_poly.pdbx_strand_id
1 'polypeptide(L)' 'MAGAAHSPGFHPHLPGFRYNFLAKGLGAAMWFFIFYRARKDGAKLLGQHSFDSHDEGHH' A
#
# COMPACT_ATOMS: atom_id res chain seq x y z
N MET A 1 -30.68 36.97 -25.69
CA MET A 1 -30.61 35.51 -25.82
C MET A 1 -29.19 35.10 -26.20
N ALA A 2 -28.45 34.48 -25.28
CA ALA A 2 -27.33 33.57 -25.57
C ALA A 2 -27.11 32.73 -24.30
N GLY A 3 -27.18 31.41 -24.44
CA GLY A 3 -27.42 30.46 -23.36
C GLY A 3 -26.30 30.39 -22.32
N ALA A 4 -26.70 30.33 -21.04
CA ALA A 4 -25.85 29.84 -19.98
C ALA A 4 -25.39 28.42 -20.36
N ALA A 5 -24.09 28.25 -20.52
CA ALA A 5 -23.49 26.97 -20.87
C ALA A 5 -23.89 25.95 -19.80
N HIS A 6 -24.79 25.03 -20.16
CA HIS A 6 -24.97 23.78 -19.44
C HIS A 6 -23.75 22.91 -19.74
N SER A 7 -22.61 23.25 -19.13
CA SER A 7 -21.57 22.25 -18.95
C SER A 7 -22.16 21.22 -18.00
N PRO A 8 -22.22 19.92 -18.35
CA PRO A 8 -22.72 18.90 -17.45
C PRO A 8 -21.78 18.88 -16.25
N GLY A 9 -22.16 19.63 -15.22
CA GLY A 9 -21.31 19.94 -14.09
C GLY A 9 -20.88 18.63 -13.47
N PHE A 10 -19.56 18.40 -13.42
CA PHE A 10 -19.00 17.37 -12.57
C PHE A 10 -19.39 17.73 -11.14
N HIS A 11 -20.46 17.12 -10.64
CA HIS A 11 -20.91 17.22 -9.26
C HIS A 11 -20.43 15.95 -8.57
N PRO A 12 -19.13 15.86 -8.17
CA PRO A 12 -18.64 14.72 -7.42
C PRO A 12 -19.42 14.69 -6.12
N HIS A 13 -20.27 13.67 -5.95
CA HIS A 13 -20.94 13.42 -4.69
C HIS A 13 -19.84 13.29 -3.64
N LEU A 14 -19.86 14.15 -2.62
CA LEU A 14 -18.87 14.03 -1.57
C LEU A 14 -19.04 12.64 -0.95
N PRO A 15 -18.00 11.80 -0.95
CA PRO A 15 -18.10 10.48 -0.36
C PRO A 15 -18.59 10.65 1.08
N GLY A 16 -19.64 9.91 1.45
CA GLY A 16 -20.21 10.02 2.79
C GLY A 16 -19.12 9.79 3.85
N PHE A 17 -19.26 10.42 5.01
CA PHE A 17 -18.28 10.32 6.11
C PHE A 17 -17.88 8.86 6.42
N ARG A 18 -18.84 7.93 6.34
CA ARG A 18 -18.63 6.49 6.52
C ARG A 18 -17.68 5.88 5.49
N TYR A 19 -17.78 6.29 4.23
CA TYR A 19 -16.89 5.82 3.16
C TYR A 19 -15.46 6.29 3.37
N ASN A 20 -15.27 7.57 3.73
CA ASN A 20 -13.95 8.09 4.04
C ASN A 20 -13.31 7.38 5.25
N PHE A 21 -14.09 7.11 6.30
CA PHE A 21 -13.61 6.39 7.47
C PHE A 21 -13.19 4.95 7.13
N LEU A 22 -14.03 4.21 6.40
CA LEU A 22 -13.72 2.85 5.96
C LEU A 22 -12.52 2.81 5.01
N ALA A 23 -12.44 3.75 4.05
CA ALA A 23 -11.31 3.86 3.13
C ALA A 23 -9.99 4.12 3.87
N LYS A 24 -10.00 5.02 4.85
CA LYS A 24 -8.82 5.30 5.68
C LYS A 24 -8.47 4.12 6.58
N GLY A 25 -9.46 3.45 7.17
CA GLY A 25 -9.25 2.24 7.95
C GLY A 25 -8.64 1.10 7.13
N LEU A 26 -9.16 0.87 5.92
CA LEU A 26 -8.67 -0.15 4.99
C LEU A 26 -7.24 0.16 4.52
N GLY A 27 -6.97 1.42 4.15
CA GLY A 27 -5.62 1.86 3.78
C GLY A 27 -4.62 1.74 4.93
N ALA A 28 -5.03 2.11 6.15
CA ALA A 28 -4.21 1.94 7.35
C ALA A 28 -3.93 0.47 7.64
N ALA A 29 -4.93 -0.42 7.49
CA ALA A 29 -4.76 -1.86 7.65
C ALA A 29 -3.80 -2.47 6.62
N MET A 30 -3.87 -2.03 5.35
CA MET A 30 -2.93 -2.43 4.30
C MET A 30 -1.49 -2.10 4.69
N TRP A 31 -1.21 -0.83 5.05
CA TRP A 31 0.12 -0.40 5.45
C TRP A 31 0.58 -1.07 6.74
N PHE A 32 -0.31 -1.20 7.73
CA PHE A 32 -0.04 -1.95 8.95
C PHE A 32 0.44 -3.38 8.64
N PHE A 33 -0.23 -4.07 7.69
CA PHE A 33 0.15 -5.42 7.30
C PHE A 33 1.53 -5.47 6.64
N ILE A 34 1.86 -4.51 5.77
CA ILE A 34 3.18 -4.40 5.14
C ILE A 34 4.26 -4.22 6.21
N PHE A 35 4.08 -3.32 7.17
CA PHE A 35 5.07 -3.10 8.24
C PHE A 35 5.15 -4.26 9.23
N TYR A 36 4.03 -4.87 9.57
CA TYR A 36 3.99 -6.08 10.39
C TYR A 36 4.77 -7.22 9.72
N ARG A 37 4.56 -7.40 8.42
CA ARG A 37 5.27 -8.42 7.63
C ARG A 37 6.74 -8.07 7.46
N ALA A 38 7.09 -6.81 7.20
CA ALA A 38 8.47 -6.36 7.15
C ALA A 38 9.20 -6.53 8.49
N ARG A 39 8.51 -6.41 9.63
CA ARG A 39 9.12 -6.67 10.95
C ARG A 39 9.32 -8.16 11.22
N LYS A 40 8.36 -9.01 10.86
CA LYS A 40 8.44 -10.47 11.07
C LYS A 40 9.32 -11.18 10.06
N ASP A 41 9.19 -10.83 8.78
CA ASP A 41 9.95 -11.36 7.67
C ASP A 41 11.21 -10.52 7.37
N GLY A 42 11.50 -9.49 8.17
CA GLY A 42 12.67 -8.62 7.98
C GLY A 42 14.00 -9.39 8.03
N ALA A 43 14.11 -10.37 8.93
CA ALA A 43 15.25 -11.29 8.96
C ALA A 43 15.31 -12.24 7.75
N LYS A 44 14.16 -12.48 7.09
CA LYS A 44 14.05 -13.34 5.91
C LYS A 44 14.36 -12.59 4.61
N LEU A 45 14.16 -11.26 4.59
CA LEU A 45 14.49 -10.38 3.47
C LEU A 45 15.88 -9.75 3.55
N LEU A 46 16.44 -9.56 4.75
CA LEU A 46 17.80 -9.04 4.95
C LEU A 46 18.90 -10.10 4.81
N GLY A 47 18.61 -11.23 4.17
CA GLY A 47 19.62 -12.21 3.80
C GLY A 47 20.02 -13.13 4.96
N GLN A 48 19.26 -14.20 5.14
CA GLN A 48 19.86 -15.49 5.49
C GLN A 48 20.42 -16.10 4.19
N HIS A 49 21.35 -15.40 3.55
CA HIS A 49 22.21 -15.97 2.53
C HIS A 49 23.61 -15.96 3.14
N SER A 50 23.97 -17.11 3.70
CA SER A 50 25.32 -17.48 4.03
C SER A 50 26.16 -17.37 2.75
N PHE A 51 26.82 -16.23 2.56
CA PHE A 51 27.97 -16.14 1.66
C PHE A 51 29.15 -17.02 2.16
N ASP A 52 28.95 -17.70 3.30
CA ASP A 52 29.83 -18.68 3.93
C ASP A 52 29.62 -20.12 3.42
N SER A 53 28.63 -20.38 2.55
CA SER A 53 28.32 -21.76 2.09
C SER A 53 28.98 -22.16 0.77
N HIS A 54 29.93 -21.37 0.24
CA HIS A 54 30.58 -21.65 -1.06
C HIS A 54 32.08 -21.99 -0.97
N ASP A 55 32.68 -22.04 0.23
CA ASP A 55 34.13 -22.31 0.39
C ASP A 55 34.47 -23.70 1.00
N GLU A 56 33.49 -24.58 1.24
CA GLU A 56 33.73 -25.96 1.75
C GLU A 56 33.83 -27.04 0.64
N GLY A 57 34.27 -26.67 -0.57
CA GLY A 57 34.25 -27.56 -1.74
C GLY A 57 35.59 -27.86 -2.42
N HIS A 58 36.71 -27.28 -1.97
CA HIS A 58 37.99 -27.42 -2.67
C HIS A 58 39.17 -27.55 -1.71
N HIS A 59 39.43 -28.74 -1.19
CA HIS A 59 40.78 -29.25 -0.89
C HIS A 59 40.78 -30.75 -0.61
#